data_AF-A0A3C1EH72-F1
#
_entry.id   AF-A0A3C1EH72-F1
#
_cell.length_a   1.000
_cell.length_b   1.000
_cell.length_c   1.000
_cell.angle_alpha   90.00
_cell.angle_beta   90.00
_cell.angle_gamma   90.00
#
_symmetry.space_group_name_H-M   'P 1'
#
loop_
_entity.id
_entity.type
_entity.pdbx_description
1 polymer ?
#
loop_
_entity_poly.entity_id
_entity_poly.type
_entity_poly.pdbx_seq_one_letter_code
_entity_poly.pdbx_strand_id
1 'polypeptide(L)'
;MTPKRYETAILFDPELPEDARKEFLGKLSGIIAGYKGEVLKTDDWGNRKLAYTIRKRSNAFYTFLLYTGNRGVVEEVERNIKIFEGILRHLTTVHTAPLAPKVEAAAPPAGEAPADPGTPAPETPAPETPQAPASPVEA
;
A
#
# COMPACT_ATOMS: atom_id res chain seq x y z
N MET A 1 -7.36 22.95 -23.01
CA MET A 1 -6.39 21.85 -22.82
C MET A 1 -6.86 21.06 -21.61
N THR A 2 -7.29 19.82 -21.78
CA THR A 2 -7.86 19.01 -20.69
C THR A 2 -6.75 18.63 -19.70
N PRO A 3 -6.94 18.85 -18.38
CA PRO A 3 -5.95 18.46 -17.38
C PRO A 3 -5.77 16.94 -17.42
N LYS A 4 -4.53 16.50 -17.63
CA LYS A 4 -4.19 15.08 -17.61
C LYS A 4 -3.87 14.68 -16.18
N ARG A 5 -4.16 13.42 -15.87
CA ARG A 5 -3.80 12.79 -14.62
C ARG A 5 -2.51 12.01 -14.82
N TYR A 6 -1.60 12.14 -13.88
CA TYR A 6 -0.34 11.43 -13.85
C TYR A 6 -0.24 10.69 -12.53
N GLU A 7 0.38 9.52 -12.60
CA GLU A 7 0.76 8.74 -11.45
C GLU A 7 2.28 8.58 -11.47
N THR A 8 2.92 8.89 -10.35
CA THR A 8 4.34 8.69 -10.16
C THR A 8 4.56 7.72 -9.03
N ALA A 9 5.13 6.56 -9.36
CA ALA A 9 5.62 5.58 -8.41
C ALA A 9 7.06 5.92 -8.04
N ILE A 10 7.34 6.03 -6.75
CA ILE A 10 8.67 6.37 -6.21
C ILE A 10 9.12 5.24 -5.30
N LEU A 11 10.34 4.76 -5.53
CA LEU A 11 11.01 3.79 -4.67
C LEU A 11 12.10 4.51 -3.87
N PHE A 12 11.86 4.70 -2.58
CA PHE A 12 12.84 5.28 -1.66
C PHE A 12 13.79 4.22 -1.12
N ASP A 13 15.02 4.64 -0.84
CA ASP A 13 16.01 3.81 -0.17
C ASP A 13 15.51 3.40 1.24
N PRO A 14 15.65 2.13 1.63
CA PRO A 14 15.17 1.64 2.92
C PRO A 14 15.92 2.23 4.13
N GLU A 15 17.13 2.75 3.95
CA GLU A 15 17.89 3.42 5.01
C GLU A 15 17.55 4.90 5.16
N LEU A 16 16.75 5.46 4.24
CA LEU A 16 16.32 6.84 4.33
C LEU A 16 15.29 7.01 5.47
N PRO A 17 15.50 7.95 6.40
CA PRO A 17 14.58 8.18 7.50
C PRO A 17 13.21 8.65 7.00
N GLU A 18 12.17 8.31 7.74
CA GLU A 18 10.79 8.65 7.35
C GLU A 18 10.55 10.16 7.25
N ASP A 19 11.17 10.97 8.12
CA ASP A 19 11.11 12.43 8.05
C ASP A 19 11.63 12.96 6.71
N ALA A 20 12.76 12.45 6.22
CA ALA A 20 13.32 12.88 4.93
C ALA A 20 12.40 12.49 3.76
N ARG A 21 11.71 11.34 3.83
CA ARG A 21 10.70 10.95 2.84
C ARG A 21 9.51 11.92 2.85
N LYS A 22 8.98 12.23 4.03
CA LYS A 22 7.84 13.15 4.19
C LYS A 22 8.20 14.56 3.74
N GLU A 23 9.39 15.05 4.08
CA GLU A 23 9.89 16.34 3.62
C GLU A 23 9.98 16.38 2.09
N PHE A 24 10.50 15.31 1.47
CA PHE A 24 10.58 15.22 0.02
C PHE A 24 9.20 15.17 -0.65
N LEU A 25 8.24 14.43 -0.09
CA LEU A 25 6.85 14.42 -0.55
C LEU A 25 6.18 15.80 -0.42
N GLY A 26 6.48 16.53 0.65
CA GLY A 26 6.05 17.93 0.83
C GLY A 26 6.63 18.86 -0.24
N LYS A 27 7.94 18.74 -0.53
CA LYS A 27 8.59 19.48 -1.63
C LYS A 27 7.95 19.20 -2.98
N LEU A 28 7.70 17.92 -3.30
CA LEU A 28 7.00 17.54 -4.53
C LEU A 28 5.60 18.15 -4.61
N SER A 29 4.85 18.13 -3.51
CA SER A 29 3.51 18.73 -3.45
C SER A 29 3.56 20.24 -3.71
N GLY A 30 4.55 20.95 -3.16
CA GLY A 30 4.77 22.37 -3.42
C GLY A 30 5.13 22.69 -4.87
N ILE A 31 5.97 21.86 -5.50
CA ILE A 31 6.31 21.99 -6.93
C ILE A 31 5.07 21.80 -7.79
N ILE A 32 4.29 20.74 -7.54
CA ILE A 32 3.06 20.45 -8.28
C ILE A 32 2.09 21.64 -8.20
N ALA A 33 1.89 22.20 -6.99
CA ALA A 33 1.06 23.38 -6.79
C ALA A 33 1.59 24.61 -7.56
N GLY A 34 2.92 24.82 -7.57
CA GLY A 34 3.56 25.93 -8.30
C GLY A 34 3.33 25.88 -9.81
N TYR A 35 3.22 24.68 -10.39
CA TYR A 35 2.94 24.47 -11.82
C TYR A 35 1.44 24.32 -12.15
N LYS A 36 0.56 24.81 -11.26
CA LYS A 36 -0.91 24.72 -11.40
C LYS A 36 -1.43 23.27 -11.50
N GLY A 37 -0.73 22.33 -10.88
CA GLY A 37 -1.20 20.96 -10.68
C GLY A 37 -1.82 20.77 -9.31
N GLU A 38 -2.61 19.72 -9.15
CA GLU A 38 -3.24 19.37 -7.87
C GLU A 38 -2.92 17.91 -7.53
N VAL A 39 -2.52 17.63 -6.29
CA VAL A 39 -2.32 16.27 -5.79
C VAL A 39 -3.68 15.69 -5.42
N LEU A 40 -4.08 14.62 -6.10
CA LEU A 40 -5.35 13.93 -5.89
C LEU A 40 -5.26 12.91 -4.75
N LYS A 41 -4.17 12.14 -4.72
CA LYS A 41 -4.00 11.03 -3.79
C LYS A 41 -2.53 10.71 -3.59
N THR A 42 -2.16 10.40 -2.35
CA THR A 42 -0.87 9.82 -1.99
C THR A 42 -1.13 8.48 -1.33
N ASP A 43 -0.51 7.42 -1.85
CA ASP A 43 -0.68 6.05 -1.37
C ASP A 43 0.70 5.52 -0.97
N ASP A 44 0.92 5.29 0.32
CA ASP A 44 2.18 4.75 0.84
C ASP A 44 2.03 3.25 1.10
N TRP A 45 2.86 2.45 0.44
CA TRP A 45 2.84 1.00 0.50
C TRP A 45 3.84 0.45 1.53
N GLY A 46 4.58 1.32 2.20
CA GLY A 46 5.63 0.95 3.14
C GLY A 46 6.77 0.18 2.47
N ASN A 47 7.48 -0.60 3.29
CA ASN A 47 8.66 -1.37 2.86
C ASN A 47 8.25 -2.66 2.14
N ARG A 48 8.75 -2.87 0.91
CA ARG A 48 8.53 -4.10 0.15
C ARG A 48 9.84 -4.64 -0.44
N LYS A 49 9.89 -5.97 -0.58
CA LYS A 49 11.01 -6.68 -1.18
C LYS A 49 11.01 -6.50 -2.70
N LEU A 50 12.17 -6.14 -3.24
CA LEU A 50 12.40 -5.99 -4.68
C LEU A 50 12.63 -7.37 -5.32
N ALA A 51 12.22 -7.54 -6.58
CA ALA A 51 12.47 -8.78 -7.33
C ALA A 51 13.97 -9.01 -7.62
N TYR A 52 14.73 -7.93 -7.74
CA TYR A 52 16.18 -7.94 -7.90
C TYR A 52 16.78 -6.75 -7.15
N THR A 53 18.06 -6.85 -6.84
CA THR A 53 18.78 -5.83 -6.08
C THR A 53 18.99 -4.57 -6.92
N ILE A 54 18.59 -3.41 -6.41
CA ILE A 54 18.86 -2.10 -7.02
C ILE A 54 19.82 -1.35 -6.12
N ARG A 55 20.97 -0.89 -6.65
CA ARG A 55 22.02 -0.20 -5.87
C ARG A 55 22.39 -0.92 -4.56
N LYS A 56 22.52 -2.26 -4.60
CA LYS A 56 22.79 -3.14 -3.43
C LYS A 56 21.67 -3.21 -2.38
N ARG A 57 20.48 -2.66 -2.65
CA ARG A 57 19.29 -2.80 -1.80
C ARG A 57 18.36 -3.88 -2.34
N SER A 58 17.88 -4.75 -1.44
CA SER A 58 16.89 -5.80 -1.75
C SER A 58 15.46 -5.42 -1.37
N ASN A 59 15.30 -4.30 -0.67
CA ASN A 59 14.01 -3.76 -0.22
C ASN A 59 13.94 -2.27 -0.56
N ALA A 60 12.73 -1.72 -0.69
CA ALA A 60 12.49 -0.29 -0.89
C ALA A 60 11.16 0.13 -0.28
N PHE A 61 11.04 1.41 0.08
CA PHE A 61 9.75 2.00 0.43
C PHE A 61 9.03 2.49 -0.82
N TYR A 62 7.81 2.03 -1.03
CA TYR A 62 7.01 2.38 -2.20
C TYR A 62 6.01 3.46 -1.85
N THR A 63 6.03 4.56 -2.61
CA THR A 63 5.03 5.61 -2.49
C THR A 63 4.51 5.96 -3.89
N PHE A 64 3.19 6.00 -4.03
CA PHE A 64 2.50 6.38 -5.24
C PHE A 64 1.87 7.76 -5.06
N LEU A 65 2.13 8.64 -6.01
CA LEU A 65 1.61 10.00 -6.03
C LEU A 65 0.74 10.19 -7.28
N LEU A 66 -0.55 10.42 -7.07
CA LEU A 66 -1.50 10.72 -8.13
C LEU A 66 -1.77 12.22 -8.13
N TYR A 67 -1.55 12.86 -9.28
CA TYR A 67 -1.74 14.30 -9.42
C TYR A 67 -2.29 14.67 -10.81
N THR A 68 -2.93 15.83 -10.88
CA THR A 68 -3.34 16.46 -12.12
C THR A 68 -2.33 17.53 -12.52
N GLY A 69 -2.17 17.75 -13.82
CA GLY A 69 -1.29 18.82 -14.27
C GLY A 69 -1.16 18.92 -15.78
N ASN A 70 -0.39 19.93 -16.21
CA ASN A 70 0.10 20.03 -17.57
C ASN A 70 1.41 19.23 -17.72
N ARG A 71 1.87 19.03 -18.96
CA ARG A 71 3.11 18.28 -19.25
C ARG A 71 4.34 18.83 -18.52
N GLY A 72 4.43 20.16 -18.34
CA GLY A 72 5.55 20.79 -17.62
C GLY A 72 5.67 20.37 -16.14
N VAL A 73 4.56 19.99 -15.49
CA VAL A 73 4.59 19.49 -14.10
C VAL A 73 5.41 18.20 -14.02
N VAL A 74 5.26 17.31 -15.01
CA VAL A 74 5.95 16.01 -15.03
C VAL A 74 7.45 16.19 -15.16
N GLU A 75 7.91 17.05 -16.07
CA GLU A 75 9.35 17.29 -16.28
C GLU A 75 10.03 17.82 -15.00
N GLU A 76 9.33 18.67 -14.25
CA GLU A 76 9.87 19.28 -13.04
C GLU A 76 9.85 18.32 -11.85
N VAL A 77 8.80 17.50 -11.73
CA VAL A 77 8.75 16.41 -10.75
C VAL A 77 9.89 15.41 -11.01
N GLU A 78 10.08 14.99 -12.26
CA GLU A 78 11.16 14.05 -12.62
C GLU A 78 12.55 14.65 -12.40
N ARG A 79 12.74 15.95 -12.70
CA ARG A 79 13.99 16.66 -12.42
C ARG A 79 14.31 16.62 -10.92
N ASN A 80 13.35 16.94 -10.06
CA ASN A 80 13.56 16.95 -8.61
C ASN A 80 13.82 15.55 -8.04
N ILE A 81 13.13 14.54 -8.57
CA ILE A 81 13.36 13.13 -8.22
C ILE A 81 14.77 12.68 -8.60
N LYS A 82 15.29 13.09 -9.76
CA LYS A 82 16.64 12.74 -10.20
C LYS A 82 17.73 13.42 -9.37
N ILE A 83 17.47 14.62 -8.86
CA ILE A 83 18.41 15.37 -8.01
C ILE A 83 18.52 14.74 -6.61
N PHE A 84 17.45 14.11 -6.13
CA PHE A 84 17.42 13.53 -4.80
C PHE A 84 18.09 12.14 -4.76
N GLU A 85 19.19 12.02 -4.02
CA GLU A 85 19.99 10.79 -3.98
C GLU A 85 19.33 9.61 -3.25
N GLY A 86 18.29 9.87 -2.44
CA GLY A 86 17.56 8.85 -1.67
C GLY A 86 16.50 8.07 -2.45
N ILE A 87 16.41 8.23 -3.78
CA ILE A 87 15.47 7.50 -4.64
C ILE A 87 16.24 6.45 -5.45
N LEU A 88 15.78 5.21 -5.36
CA LEU A 88 16.33 4.07 -6.10
C LEU A 88 15.79 4.04 -7.53
N ARG A 89 14.49 4.27 -7.69
CA ARG A 89 13.81 4.26 -9.00
C ARG A 89 12.54 5.09 -8.94
N HIS A 90 12.13 5.61 -10.10
CA HIS A 90 10.82 6.22 -10.30
C HIS A 90 10.20 5.73 -11.61
N LEU A 91 8.88 5.83 -11.69
CA LEU A 91 8.12 5.59 -12.91
C LEU A 91 6.95 6.57 -12.96
N THR A 92 6.91 7.38 -14.01
CA THR A 92 5.79 8.29 -14.28
C THR A 92 4.91 7.71 -15.38
N THR A 93 3.61 7.60 -15.13
CA THR A 93 2.62 7.07 -16.07
C THR A 93 1.44 8.03 -16.22
N VAL A 94 0.83 8.06 -17.40
CA VAL A 94 -0.43 8.80 -17.61
C VAL A 94 -1.59 7.96 -17.08
N HIS A 95 -2.26 8.45 -16.05
CA HIS A 95 -3.38 7.74 -15.44
C HIS A 95 -4.66 7.98 -16.26
N THR A 96 -4.94 7.07 -17.19
CA THR A 96 -6.12 7.11 -18.06
C THR A 96 -7.36 6.46 -17.43
N ALA A 97 -7.18 5.63 -16.41
CA ALA A 97 -8.29 4.98 -15.73
C ALA A 97 -9.11 5.99 -14.89
N PRO A 98 -10.44 5.78 -14.76
CA PRO A 98 -11.23 6.50 -13.77
C PRO A 98 -10.69 6.15 -12.38
N LEU A 99 -10.59 7.13 -11.47
CA LEU A 99 -10.35 6.81 -10.07
C LEU A 99 -11.55 5.97 -9.62
N ALA A 100 -11.34 4.67 -9.41
CA ALA A 100 -12.32 3.89 -8.68
C ALA A 100 -12.45 4.57 -7.30
N PRO A 101 -13.67 4.90 -6.85
CA PRO A 101 -13.86 5.33 -5.47
C PRO A 101 -13.28 4.24 -4.58
N LYS A 102 -12.58 4.63 -3.51
CA LYS A 102 -12.00 3.70 -2.54
C LYS A 102 -13.12 2.84 -1.99
N VAL A 103 -13.30 1.65 -2.56
CA VAL A 103 -14.02 0.57 -1.91
C VAL A 103 -13.06 0.06 -0.85
N GLU A 104 -13.20 0.65 0.32
CA GLU A 104 -13.04 -0.07 1.57
C GLU A 104 -13.97 -1.29 1.51
N ALA A 105 -13.49 -2.41 0.95
CA ALA A 105 -14.08 -3.72 1.17
C ALA A 105 -13.01 -4.78 0.96
N ALA A 106 -12.65 -5.40 2.09
CA ALA A 106 -12.18 -6.76 2.20
C ALA A 106 -10.92 -7.14 1.42
N ALA A 107 -9.80 -7.07 2.12
CA ALA A 107 -9.02 -8.30 2.23
C ALA A 107 -9.97 -9.38 2.79
N PRO A 108 -10.28 -10.48 2.08
CA PRO A 108 -10.55 -11.70 2.81
C PRO A 108 -9.22 -12.06 3.52
N PRO A 109 -9.20 -12.23 4.85
CA PRO A 109 -8.04 -12.83 5.48
C PRO A 109 -7.87 -14.22 4.86
N ALA A 110 -6.62 -14.55 4.55
CA ALA A 110 -6.24 -15.92 4.23
C ALA A 110 -6.74 -16.84 5.36
N GLY A 111 -7.56 -17.81 5.00
CA GLY A 111 -8.08 -18.84 5.90
C GLY A 111 -8.79 -19.92 5.10
N GLU A 112 -8.12 -21.07 5.01
CA GLU A 112 -8.62 -22.38 4.62
C GLU A 112 -9.24 -22.56 3.22
N ALA A 113 -8.48 -23.23 2.36
CA ALA A 113 -9.07 -24.24 1.50
C ALA A 113 -9.49 -25.44 2.37
N PRO A 114 -10.68 -26.01 2.13
CA PRO A 114 -10.71 -27.46 1.93
C PRO A 114 -11.48 -27.83 0.66
N ALA A 115 -10.95 -28.83 -0.02
CA ALA A 115 -11.56 -29.52 -1.14
C ALA A 115 -12.85 -30.24 -0.73
N ASP A 116 -13.88 -30.16 -1.58
CA ASP A 116 -15.04 -31.10 -1.64
C ASP A 116 -14.56 -32.40 -2.36
N PRO A 117 -15.19 -33.61 -2.25
CA PRO A 117 -16.63 -33.81 -2.01
C PRO A 117 -17.09 -35.09 -1.25
N GLY A 118 -18.39 -35.12 -0.83
CA GLY A 118 -19.16 -36.38 -0.74
C GLY A 118 -20.02 -36.66 0.52
N THR A 119 -21.25 -36.12 0.56
CA THR A 119 -22.58 -36.76 0.85
C THR A 119 -22.68 -38.07 1.70
N PRO A 120 -23.74 -38.32 2.52
CA PRO A 120 -24.69 -37.46 3.29
C PRO A 120 -25.00 -37.96 4.76
N ALA A 121 -25.70 -37.12 5.55
CA ALA A 121 -26.76 -37.33 6.59
C ALA A 121 -26.91 -38.66 7.42
N PRO A 122 -27.70 -38.71 8.53
CA PRO A 122 -27.96 -37.77 9.64
C PRO A 122 -27.97 -38.46 11.06
N GLU A 123 -28.28 -37.69 12.11
CA GLU A 123 -28.88 -38.09 13.41
C GLU A 123 -28.14 -39.01 14.40
N THR A 124 -27.85 -38.51 15.61
CA THR A 124 -28.29 -39.07 16.92
C THR A 124 -28.01 -38.04 18.04
N PRO A 125 -28.97 -37.70 18.91
CA PRO A 125 -28.78 -36.73 20.01
C PRO A 125 -28.44 -37.39 21.37
N ALA A 126 -27.82 -36.56 22.24
CA ALA A 126 -27.76 -36.64 23.72
C ALA A 126 -26.69 -37.55 24.39
N PRO A 127 -26.34 -37.32 25.69
CA PRO A 127 -26.01 -36.05 26.35
C PRO A 127 -24.77 -36.14 27.30
N GLU A 128 -24.35 -34.96 27.80
CA GLU A 128 -23.66 -34.66 29.08
C GLU A 128 -22.48 -35.51 29.61
N THR A 129 -21.33 -34.85 29.68
CA THR A 129 -20.17 -35.25 30.50
C THR A 129 -20.29 -34.66 31.92
N PRO A 130 -19.86 -35.36 32.98
CA PRO A 130 -20.31 -35.13 34.34
C PRO A 130 -19.65 -33.96 35.07
N GLN A 131 -20.48 -33.35 35.91
CA GLN A 131 -20.24 -32.53 37.09
C GLN A 131 -19.04 -32.99 37.94
N ALA A 132 -18.05 -32.10 38.11
CA ALA A 132 -17.26 -31.98 39.34
C ALA A 132 -18.05 -31.06 40.30
N PRO A 133 -17.93 -31.15 41.65
CA PRO A 133 -16.63 -30.96 42.33
C PRO A 133 -16.46 -31.65 43.71
N ALA A 134 -15.22 -31.55 44.20
CA ALA A 134 -14.84 -31.38 45.60
C ALA A 134 -15.28 -32.43 46.64
N SER A 135 -14.32 -33.29 47.00
CA SER A 135 -14.27 -33.93 48.32
C SER A 135 -13.92 -32.91 49.43
N PRO A 136 -14.28 -33.19 50.69
CA PRO A 136 -14.86 -32.19 51.58
C PRO A 136 -14.05 -31.89 52.86
N VAL A 137 -14.53 -30.88 53.60
CA VAL A 137 -14.45 -30.68 55.06
C VAL A 137 -13.10 -30.27 55.65
N GLU A 138 -13.03 -29.02 56.14
CA GLU A 138 -12.84 -28.72 57.58
C GLU A 138 -13.12 -27.22 57.88
N ALA A 139 -13.82 -27.00 59.01
CA ALA A 139 -14.19 -25.77 59.73
C ALA A 139 -15.26 -24.82 59.14
#